data_AF-A0A3E2VAA8-F1
#
_entry.id   AF-A0A3E2VAA8-F1
#
_cell.length_a   1.000
_cell.length_b   1.000
_cell.length_c   1.000
_cell.angle_alpha   90.00
_cell.angle_beta   90.00
_cell.angle_gamma   90.00
#
_symmetry.space_group_name_H-M   'P 1'
#
loop_
_entity.id
_entity.type
_entity.pdbx_description
1 polymer ?
#
loop_
_entity_poly.entity_id
_entity_poly.type
_entity_poly.pdbx_seq_one_letter_code
_entity_poly.pdbx_strand_id
1 'polypeptide(L)'
;MKPINAEETARVFNGWLEEADSLAEREAIERCIDHIQDTPAVSQQELRSYMLPWFDPFAAPWSGKIQRAFPRAYVNMNKELILVPRSNTYVSISRCCTPDEFKAAIIENCSRLASKGYSKPLRKEHLEGVNKLLDTNFTQEDMEYIYTYLGNGIRRELCMKFVKSGYDLKVIEESV
;
A
#
# COMPACT_ATOMS: atom_id res chain seq x y z
N MET A 1 -19.38 10.29 -8.60
CA MET A 1 -18.20 9.42 -8.73
C MET A 1 -18.21 8.86 -10.14
N LYS A 2 -17.12 9.00 -10.92
CA LYS A 2 -17.10 8.54 -12.32
C LYS A 2 -17.14 7.00 -12.36
N PRO A 3 -17.80 6.40 -13.36
CA PRO A 3 -17.74 4.95 -13.59
C PRO A 3 -16.27 4.52 -13.79
N ILE A 4 -15.94 3.33 -13.31
CA ILE A 4 -14.58 2.79 -13.37
C ILE A 4 -14.34 2.27 -14.79
N ASN A 5 -13.28 2.77 -15.45
CA ASN A 5 -12.87 2.32 -16.77
C ASN A 5 -12.24 0.92 -16.66
N ALA A 6 -12.86 -0.08 -17.29
CA ALA A 6 -12.39 -1.47 -17.29
C ALA A 6 -10.93 -1.63 -17.74
N GLU A 7 -10.46 -0.76 -18.64
CA GLU A 7 -9.09 -0.78 -19.17
C GLU A 7 -8.06 -0.35 -18.11
N GLU A 8 -8.39 0.67 -17.31
CA GLU A 8 -7.54 1.16 -16.22
C GLU A 8 -7.52 0.16 -15.06
N THR A 9 -8.66 -0.50 -14.82
CA THR A 9 -8.75 -1.63 -13.89
C THR A 9 -7.87 -2.79 -14.35
N ALA A 10 -8.03 -3.29 -15.57
CA ALA A 10 -7.21 -4.38 -16.11
C ALA A 10 -5.70 -4.08 -16.05
N ARG A 11 -5.27 -2.83 -16.34
CA ARG A 11 -3.87 -2.42 -16.19
C ARG A 11 -3.35 -2.55 -14.75
N VAL A 12 -4.16 -2.13 -13.76
CA VAL A 12 -3.80 -2.25 -12.34
C VAL A 12 -3.69 -3.71 -11.92
N PHE A 13 -4.62 -4.56 -12.34
CA PHE A 13 -4.59 -6.00 -12.01
C PHE A 13 -3.42 -6.72 -12.67
N ASN A 14 -3.06 -6.37 -13.92
CA ASN A 14 -1.86 -6.91 -14.56
C ASN A 14 -0.57 -6.52 -13.80
N GLY A 15 -0.48 -5.29 -13.27
CA GLY A 15 0.65 -4.89 -12.42
C GLY A 15 0.74 -5.71 -11.13
N TRP A 16 -0.40 -6.07 -10.53
CA TRP A 16 -0.41 -6.96 -9.37
C TRP A 16 -0.01 -8.40 -9.74
N LEU A 17 -0.36 -8.87 -10.94
CA LEU A 17 0.03 -10.19 -11.44
C LEU A 17 1.57 -10.32 -11.54
N GLU A 18 2.24 -9.25 -11.96
CA GLU A 18 3.71 -9.19 -12.04
C GLU A 18 4.38 -9.25 -10.66
N GLU A 19 3.75 -8.64 -9.64
CA GLU A 19 4.23 -8.64 -8.25
C GLU A 19 3.87 -9.91 -7.46
N ALA A 20 3.01 -10.77 -8.03
CA ALA A 20 2.50 -11.93 -7.36
C ALA A 20 3.59 -12.97 -7.10
N ASP A 21 3.79 -13.33 -5.83
CA ASP A 21 4.88 -14.21 -5.40
C ASP A 21 4.45 -15.66 -5.16
N SER A 22 3.15 -15.96 -5.37
CA SER A 22 2.59 -17.31 -5.27
C SER A 22 1.61 -17.62 -6.40
N LEU A 23 1.49 -18.90 -6.75
CA LEU A 23 0.52 -19.37 -7.75
C LEU A 23 -0.92 -19.03 -7.34
N ALA A 24 -1.23 -19.14 -6.04
CA ALA A 24 -2.55 -18.80 -5.51
C ALA A 24 -2.88 -17.31 -5.66
N GLU A 25 -1.90 -16.42 -5.49
CA GLU A 25 -2.08 -14.98 -5.72
C GLU A 25 -2.29 -14.67 -7.21
N ARG A 26 -1.52 -15.33 -8.10
CA ARG A 26 -1.69 -15.20 -9.55
C ARG A 26 -3.06 -15.67 -10.02
N GLU A 27 -3.47 -16.89 -9.65
CA GLU A 27 -4.77 -17.45 -10.02
C GLU A 27 -5.93 -16.60 -9.49
N ALA A 28 -5.78 -16.00 -8.30
CA ALA A 28 -6.77 -15.06 -7.78
C ALA A 28 -6.86 -13.81 -8.67
N ILE A 29 -5.73 -13.19 -9.00
CA ILE A 29 -5.66 -11.99 -9.85
C ILE A 29 -6.21 -12.24 -11.26
N GLU A 30 -5.88 -13.39 -11.88
CA GLU A 30 -6.38 -13.77 -13.21
C GLU A 30 -7.91 -13.89 -13.23
N ARG A 31 -8.50 -14.56 -12.23
CA ARG A 31 -9.97 -14.65 -12.09
C ARG A 31 -10.65 -13.28 -11.96
N CYS A 32 -9.94 -12.29 -11.42
CA CYS A 32 -10.45 -10.92 -11.30
C CYS A 32 -10.50 -10.24 -12.67
N ILE A 33 -9.42 -10.40 -13.46
CA ILE A 33 -9.32 -9.84 -14.81
C ILE A 33 -10.46 -10.39 -15.67
N ASP A 34 -10.68 -11.71 -15.63
CA ASP A 34 -11.76 -12.37 -16.35
C ASP A 34 -13.13 -11.81 -15.94
N HIS A 35 -13.39 -11.68 -14.63
CA HIS A 35 -14.68 -11.20 -14.13
C HIS A 35 -14.96 -9.72 -14.44
N ILE A 36 -13.92 -8.87 -14.43
CA ILE A 36 -14.00 -7.44 -14.77
C ILE A 36 -14.27 -7.25 -16.26
N GLN A 37 -13.69 -8.09 -17.11
CA GLN A 37 -13.97 -8.08 -18.56
C GLN A 37 -15.45 -8.41 -18.84
N ASP A 38 -16.07 -9.26 -18.02
CA ASP A 38 -17.46 -9.68 -18.19
C ASP A 38 -18.51 -8.70 -17.61
N THR A 39 -18.12 -7.70 -16.79
CA THR A 39 -19.08 -6.85 -16.05
C THR A 39 -18.77 -5.34 -16.14
N PRO A 40 -19.29 -4.62 -17.17
CA PRO A 40 -18.84 -3.25 -17.49
C PRO A 40 -19.45 -2.11 -16.63
N ALA A 41 -20.37 -2.38 -15.71
CA ALA A 41 -21.02 -1.32 -14.91
C ALA A 41 -21.43 -1.78 -13.50
N VAL A 42 -20.51 -1.65 -12.54
CA VAL A 42 -20.74 -1.92 -11.11
C VAL A 42 -20.39 -0.67 -10.27
N SER A 43 -21.12 -0.44 -9.18
CA SER A 43 -20.83 0.70 -8.28
C SER A 43 -19.48 0.49 -7.56
N GLN A 44 -18.83 1.57 -7.08
CA GLN A 44 -17.59 1.40 -6.30
C GLN A 44 -17.77 0.59 -5.02
N GLN A 45 -18.97 0.61 -4.43
CA GLN A 45 -19.25 -0.17 -3.22
C GLN A 45 -19.40 -1.66 -3.55
N GLU A 46 -20.05 -1.98 -4.67
CA GLU A 46 -20.08 -3.36 -5.19
C GLU A 46 -18.68 -3.83 -5.62
N LEU A 47 -17.92 -3.00 -6.33
CA LEU A 47 -16.51 -3.28 -6.65
C LEU A 47 -15.69 -3.54 -5.39
N ARG A 48 -15.80 -2.70 -4.35
CA ARG A 48 -15.14 -2.95 -3.06
C ARG A 48 -15.60 -4.25 -2.42
N SER A 49 -16.88 -4.63 -2.55
CA SER A 49 -17.39 -5.91 -2.05
C SER A 49 -16.85 -7.12 -2.81
N TYR A 50 -16.58 -6.98 -4.11
CA TYR A 50 -15.90 -7.99 -4.91
C TYR A 50 -14.39 -8.06 -4.61
N MET A 51 -13.75 -6.94 -4.24
CA MET A 51 -12.33 -6.88 -3.88
C MET A 51 -12.02 -7.29 -2.43
N LEU A 52 -13.01 -7.17 -1.54
CA LEU A 52 -12.93 -7.50 -0.11
C LEU A 52 -12.46 -8.95 0.21
N PRO A 53 -12.70 -9.98 -0.63
CA PRO A 53 -12.12 -11.31 -0.44
C PRO A 53 -10.70 -11.46 -1.04
N TRP A 54 -10.14 -10.46 -1.73
CA TRP A 54 -9.04 -10.66 -2.69
C TRP A 54 -7.71 -10.04 -2.29
N PHE A 55 -7.72 -8.93 -1.55
CA PHE A 55 -6.51 -8.42 -0.90
C PHE A 55 -6.62 -8.59 0.61
N ASP A 56 -5.88 -9.58 1.11
CA ASP A 56 -5.59 -9.71 2.53
C ASP A 56 -4.09 -9.45 2.74
N PRO A 57 -3.69 -8.41 3.49
CA PRO A 57 -2.27 -8.20 3.82
C PRO A 57 -1.66 -9.38 4.59
N PHE A 58 -2.46 -10.34 5.08
CA PHE A 58 -2.00 -11.56 5.73
C PHE A 58 -2.01 -12.80 4.83
N ALA A 59 -2.38 -12.68 3.55
CA ALA A 59 -2.18 -13.75 2.59
C ALA A 59 -0.68 -14.08 2.43
N ALA A 60 -0.37 -15.29 1.95
CA ALA A 60 0.96 -15.91 1.97
C ALA A 60 2.14 -15.08 1.41
N PRO A 61 1.95 -14.17 0.43
CA PRO A 61 2.98 -13.21 0.00
C PRO A 61 3.28 -12.10 1.02
N TRP A 62 2.21 -11.41 1.42
CA TRP A 62 2.28 -10.15 2.15
C TRP A 62 2.61 -10.35 3.61
N SER A 63 2.09 -11.39 4.25
CA SER A 63 2.46 -11.77 5.62
C SER A 63 3.97 -11.95 5.77
N GLY A 64 4.60 -12.64 4.81
CA GLY A 64 6.05 -12.83 4.77
C GLY A 64 6.81 -11.52 4.54
N LYS A 65 6.36 -10.68 3.60
CA LYS A 65 6.98 -9.35 3.34
C LYS A 65 6.88 -8.45 4.57
N ILE A 66 5.71 -8.36 5.20
CA ILE A 66 5.46 -7.60 6.43
C ILE A 66 6.34 -8.11 7.56
N GLN A 67 6.38 -9.42 7.81
CA GLN A 67 7.18 -9.96 8.90
C GLN A 67 8.69 -9.76 8.68
N ARG A 68 9.16 -9.83 7.43
CA ARG A 68 10.56 -9.52 7.12
C ARG A 68 10.89 -8.04 7.30
N ALA A 69 9.98 -7.14 6.94
CA ALA A 69 10.15 -5.69 7.06
C ALA A 69 9.97 -5.18 8.49
N PHE A 70 9.00 -5.73 9.20
CA PHE A 70 8.57 -5.34 10.55
C PHE A 70 8.43 -6.60 11.42
N PRO A 71 9.54 -7.15 11.96
CA PRO A 71 9.54 -8.46 12.64
C PRO A 71 8.69 -8.53 13.91
N ARG A 72 8.33 -7.37 14.47
CA ARG A 72 7.51 -7.24 15.68
C ARG A 72 6.07 -6.82 15.36
N ALA A 73 5.68 -6.85 14.09
CA ALA A 73 4.35 -6.45 13.68
C ALA A 73 3.29 -7.44 14.20
N TYR A 74 2.11 -6.93 14.53
CA TYR A 74 0.97 -7.72 14.94
C TYR A 74 -0.34 -7.00 14.61
N VAL A 75 -1.44 -7.75 14.59
CA VAL A 75 -2.80 -7.21 14.43
C VAL A 75 -3.47 -7.12 15.78
N ASN A 76 -4.07 -5.98 16.09
CA ASN A 76 -4.87 -5.83 17.31
C ASN A 76 -6.37 -6.07 17.05
N MET A 77 -7.16 -6.06 18.11
CA MET A 77 -8.62 -6.28 18.04
C MET A 77 -9.39 -5.19 17.27
N ASN A 78 -8.77 -4.03 17.04
CA ASN A 78 -9.36 -2.92 16.26
C ASN A 78 -9.11 -3.06 14.76
N LYS A 79 -8.52 -4.18 14.30
CA LYS A 79 -8.10 -4.40 12.91
C LYS A 79 -7.05 -3.37 12.46
N GLU A 80 -6.13 -3.03 13.36
CA GLU A 80 -4.95 -2.24 13.06
C GLU A 80 -3.74 -3.16 12.95
N LEU A 81 -3.01 -3.05 11.85
CA LEU A 81 -1.69 -3.65 11.71
C LEU A 81 -0.70 -2.72 12.41
N ILE A 82 -0.25 -3.11 13.60
CA ILE A 82 0.83 -2.43 14.32
C ILE A 82 2.14 -2.87 13.68
N LEU A 83 2.87 -1.94 13.05
CA LEU A 83 4.13 -2.22 12.36
C LEU A 83 5.32 -2.11 13.31
N VAL A 84 5.36 -1.03 14.11
CA VAL A 84 6.43 -0.78 15.09
C VAL A 84 5.80 -0.54 16.46
N PRO A 85 5.77 -1.55 17.36
CA PRO A 85 5.04 -1.47 18.63
C PRO A 85 5.51 -0.34 19.55
N ARG A 86 6.83 -0.09 19.62
CA ARG A 86 7.41 0.92 20.51
C ARG A 86 7.02 2.37 20.17
N SER A 87 6.58 2.63 18.95
CA SER A 87 6.09 3.95 18.52
C SER A 87 4.60 3.95 18.24
N ASN A 88 3.92 2.82 18.45
CA ASN A 88 2.53 2.59 18.06
C ASN A 88 2.27 3.05 16.62
N THR A 89 3.16 2.70 15.69
CA THR A 89 2.97 3.00 14.26
C THR A 89 2.07 1.94 13.67
N TYR A 90 0.93 2.34 13.12
CA TYR A 90 -0.07 1.41 12.62
C TYR A 90 -0.67 1.84 11.29
N VAL A 91 -1.28 0.88 10.60
CA VAL A 91 -2.19 1.12 9.49
C VAL A 91 -3.52 0.42 9.74
N SER A 92 -4.61 1.05 9.34
CA SER A 92 -5.95 0.45 9.45
C SER A 92 -6.16 -0.54 8.31
N ILE A 93 -6.29 -1.82 8.64
CA ILE A 93 -6.45 -2.89 7.65
C ILE A 93 -7.84 -2.79 7.00
N SER A 94 -8.86 -2.38 7.76
CA SER A 94 -10.23 -2.22 7.27
C SER A 94 -10.40 -1.15 6.18
N ARG A 95 -9.41 -0.26 6.02
CA ARG A 95 -9.41 0.80 5.00
C ARG A 95 -8.58 0.46 3.77
N CYS A 96 -7.96 -0.72 3.73
CA CYS A 96 -7.13 -1.18 2.63
C CYS A 96 -7.83 -2.34 1.92
N CYS A 97 -8.47 -2.08 0.79
CA CYS A 97 -9.14 -3.09 -0.03
C CYS A 97 -8.27 -3.54 -1.22
N THR A 98 -7.11 -2.93 -1.43
CA THR A 98 -6.20 -3.20 -2.55
C THR A 98 -4.73 -3.11 -2.12
N PRO A 99 -3.80 -3.78 -2.84
CA PRO A 99 -2.36 -3.60 -2.64
C PRO A 99 -1.95 -2.13 -2.68
N ASP A 100 -2.44 -1.35 -3.65
CA ASP A 100 -2.10 0.06 -3.78
C ASP A 100 -2.58 0.88 -2.58
N GLU A 101 -3.80 0.61 -2.09
CA GLU A 101 -4.34 1.30 -0.91
C GLU A 101 -3.51 0.97 0.35
N PHE A 102 -3.05 -0.28 0.47
CA PHE A 102 -2.17 -0.72 1.55
C PHE A 102 -0.78 -0.06 1.45
N LYS A 103 -0.14 -0.11 0.29
CA LYS A 103 1.15 0.57 0.02
C LYS A 103 1.05 2.07 0.34
N ALA A 104 -0.02 2.73 -0.08
CA ALA A 104 -0.26 4.14 0.22
C ALA A 104 -0.47 4.37 1.72
N ALA A 105 -1.19 3.49 2.41
CA ALA A 105 -1.34 3.58 3.88
C ALA A 105 0.01 3.42 4.61
N ILE A 106 0.90 2.53 4.13
CA ILE A 106 2.27 2.40 4.66
C ILE A 106 3.02 3.74 4.51
N ILE A 107 3.03 4.33 3.30
CA ILE A 107 3.69 5.61 3.03
C ILE A 107 3.14 6.72 3.94
N GLU A 108 1.82 6.87 4.01
CA GLU A 108 1.16 7.93 4.77
C GLU A 108 1.46 7.86 6.27
N ASN A 109 1.46 6.66 6.85
CA ASN A 109 1.58 6.48 8.30
C ASN A 109 3.03 6.29 8.76
N CYS A 110 3.93 5.77 7.92
CA CYS A 110 5.32 5.50 8.30
C CYS A 110 6.27 6.66 7.97
N SER A 111 5.94 7.51 6.99
CA SER A 111 6.86 8.53 6.48
C SER A 111 7.37 9.51 7.52
N ARG A 112 6.53 9.89 8.48
CA ARG A 112 6.93 10.77 9.58
C ARG A 112 8.06 10.18 10.41
N LEU A 113 7.96 8.91 10.82
CA LEU A 113 8.96 8.32 11.69
C LEU A 113 10.18 7.83 10.92
N ALA A 114 10.02 7.50 9.64
CA ALA A 114 11.14 7.25 8.73
C ALA A 114 12.01 8.49 8.47
N SER A 115 11.46 9.70 8.58
CA SER A 115 12.21 10.97 8.41
C SER A 115 12.55 11.67 9.73
N LYS A 116 11.57 11.82 10.63
CA LYS A 116 11.60 12.64 11.86
C LYS A 116 11.52 11.81 13.14
N GLY A 117 11.84 10.52 13.08
CA GLY A 117 11.90 9.66 14.26
C GLY A 117 12.81 10.24 15.36
N TYR A 118 12.31 10.25 16.60
CA TYR A 118 12.96 10.91 17.75
C TYR A 118 14.34 10.34 18.13
N SER A 119 14.68 9.14 17.63
CA SER A 119 16.00 8.54 17.77
C SER A 119 16.49 7.98 16.43
N LYS A 120 17.81 7.96 16.22
CA LYS A 120 18.42 7.35 15.03
C LYS A 120 17.99 5.88 14.82
N PRO A 121 17.94 5.01 15.85
CA PRO A 121 17.49 3.63 15.68
C PRO A 121 16.02 3.51 15.27
N LEU A 122 15.14 4.39 15.77
CA LEU A 122 13.72 4.36 15.38
C LEU A 122 13.51 4.78 13.93
N ARG A 123 14.21 5.83 13.53
CA ARG A 123 14.18 6.33 12.16
C ARG A 123 14.67 5.27 11.18
N LYS A 124 15.81 4.64 11.51
CA LYS A 124 16.37 3.54 10.73
C LYS A 124 15.41 2.36 10.63
N GLU A 125 14.80 1.92 11.74
CA GLU A 125 13.81 0.83 11.73
C GLU A 125 12.62 1.13 10.80
N HIS A 126 12.10 2.35 10.80
CA HIS A 126 11.00 2.73 9.90
C HIS A 126 11.44 2.83 8.45
N LEU A 127 12.59 3.46 8.18
CA LEU A 127 13.10 3.62 6.82
C LEU A 127 13.40 2.26 6.18
N GLU A 128 14.14 1.39 6.88
CA GLU A 128 14.45 0.04 6.41
C GLU A 128 13.19 -0.82 6.27
N GLY A 129 12.23 -0.70 7.19
CA GLY A 129 10.95 -1.41 7.11
C GLY A 129 10.14 -0.98 5.88
N VAL A 130 10.02 0.32 5.61
CA VAL A 130 9.33 0.83 4.41
C VAL A 130 10.03 0.36 3.14
N ASN A 131 11.34 0.57 3.03
CA ASN A 131 12.13 0.17 1.86
C ASN A 131 12.03 -1.34 1.60
N LYS A 132 12.07 -2.16 2.64
CA LYS A 132 11.99 -3.62 2.52
C LYS A 132 10.58 -4.11 2.19
N LEU A 133 9.53 -3.46 2.70
CA LEU A 133 8.15 -3.86 2.43
C LEU A 133 7.71 -3.48 1.01
N LEU A 134 8.15 -2.31 0.54
CA LEU A 134 7.72 -1.72 -0.73
C LEU A 134 8.73 -1.94 -1.88
N ASP A 135 9.85 -2.60 -1.59
CA ASP A 135 10.97 -2.81 -2.52
C ASP A 135 11.51 -1.49 -3.10
N THR A 136 11.81 -0.54 -2.21
CA THR A 136 12.31 0.80 -2.54
C THR A 136 13.67 1.10 -1.91
N ASN A 137 14.27 2.21 -2.32
CA ASN A 137 15.53 2.74 -1.79
C ASN A 137 15.35 4.22 -1.42
N PHE A 138 14.39 4.54 -0.56
CA PHE A 138 14.26 5.91 -0.09
C PHE A 138 15.40 6.27 0.85
N THR A 139 15.88 7.49 0.72
CA THR A 139 16.74 8.16 1.69
C THR A 139 15.90 8.81 2.80
N GLN A 140 16.56 9.35 3.81
CA GLN A 140 15.86 10.09 4.86
C GLN A 140 15.22 11.37 4.28
N GLU A 141 15.92 12.03 3.37
CA GLU A 141 15.49 13.23 2.66
C GLU A 141 14.25 12.95 1.82
N ASP A 142 14.23 11.83 1.08
CA ASP A 142 13.04 11.39 0.33
C ASP A 142 11.85 11.20 1.27
N MET A 143 12.04 10.55 2.41
CA MET A 143 10.95 10.35 3.38
C MET A 143 10.48 11.65 4.03
N GLU A 144 11.34 12.65 4.18
CA GLU A 144 10.94 13.98 4.65
C GLU A 144 10.09 14.70 3.61
N TYR A 145 10.49 14.63 2.34
CA TYR A 145 9.73 15.17 1.22
C TYR A 145 8.37 14.48 1.09
N ILE A 146 8.35 13.14 1.06
CA ILE A 146 7.14 12.31 1.07
C ILE A 146 6.25 12.65 2.27
N TYR A 147 6.80 12.74 3.48
CA TYR A 147 6.02 13.10 4.67
C TYR A 147 5.37 14.47 4.55
N THR A 148 6.10 15.46 4.05
CA THR A 148 5.62 16.85 3.90
C THR A 148 4.39 16.91 2.99
N TYR A 149 4.33 16.04 1.99
CA TYR A 149 3.38 16.14 0.90
C TYR A 149 2.30 15.06 0.87
N LEU A 150 2.57 13.90 1.45
CA LEU A 150 1.69 12.73 1.47
C LEU A 150 1.42 12.22 2.88
N GLY A 151 2.21 12.62 3.88
CA GLY A 151 2.10 12.13 5.26
C GLY A 151 0.70 12.33 5.86
N ASN A 152 0.29 11.43 6.75
CA ASN A 152 -1.03 11.45 7.41
C ASN A 152 -2.23 11.50 6.44
N GLY A 153 -2.05 11.13 5.16
CA GLY A 153 -3.12 11.12 4.16
C GLY A 153 -3.59 12.50 3.71
N ILE A 154 -2.78 13.56 3.92
CA ILE A 154 -3.17 14.94 3.56
C ILE A 154 -3.55 15.11 2.08
N ARG A 155 -2.96 14.29 1.19
CA ARG A 155 -3.22 14.28 -0.26
C ARG A 155 -3.35 12.85 -0.75
N ARG A 156 -4.37 12.12 -0.27
CA ARG A 156 -4.59 10.69 -0.58
C ARG A 156 -4.58 10.39 -2.07
N GLU A 157 -5.25 11.18 -2.90
CA GLU A 157 -5.29 10.94 -4.35
C GLU A 157 -3.90 11.04 -5.00
N LEU A 158 -3.07 11.99 -4.54
CA LEU A 158 -1.69 12.12 -4.99
C LEU A 158 -0.83 10.94 -4.51
N CYS A 159 -1.03 10.48 -3.27
CA CYS A 159 -0.34 9.32 -2.73
C CYS A 159 -0.65 8.06 -3.56
N MET A 160 -1.91 7.88 -3.98
CA MET A 160 -2.29 6.79 -4.87
C MET A 160 -1.59 6.89 -6.25
N LYS A 161 -1.47 8.10 -6.83
CA LYS A 161 -0.71 8.29 -8.08
C LYS A 161 0.77 7.96 -7.90
N PHE A 162 1.36 8.38 -6.78
CA PHE A 162 2.75 8.09 -6.43
C PHE A 162 3.00 6.58 -6.27
N VAL A 163 2.09 5.84 -5.64
CA VAL A 163 2.19 4.37 -5.57
C VAL A 163 2.08 3.73 -6.96
N LYS A 164 1.11 4.15 -7.76
CA LYS A 164 0.88 3.61 -9.12
C LYS A 164 1.99 3.93 -10.11
N SER A 165 2.80 4.96 -9.87
CA SER A 165 3.96 5.28 -10.70
C SER A 165 5.19 4.44 -10.36
N GLY A 166 5.12 3.54 -9.38
CA GLY A 166 6.29 2.85 -8.87
C GLY A 166 7.16 3.76 -7.99
N TYR A 167 6.53 4.68 -7.27
CA TYR A 167 7.18 5.61 -6.33
C TYR A 167 8.07 6.68 -6.97
N ASP A 168 7.70 7.16 -8.17
CA ASP A 168 8.40 8.29 -8.81
C ASP A 168 8.12 9.61 -8.08
N LEU A 169 9.15 10.19 -7.47
CA LEU A 169 9.07 11.46 -6.72
C LEU A 169 8.62 12.64 -7.59
N LYS A 170 8.84 12.59 -8.91
CA LYS A 170 8.40 13.64 -9.84
C LYS A 170 6.89 13.84 -9.82
N VAL A 171 6.13 12.77 -9.54
CA VAL A 171 4.66 12.84 -9.40
C VAL A 171 4.26 13.81 -8.29
N ILE A 172 5.04 13.86 -7.21
CA ILE A 172 4.80 14.80 -6.12
C ILE A 172 5.21 16.20 -6.56
N GLU A 173 6.40 16.37 -7.16
CA GLU A 173 6.96 17.66 -7.60
C GLU A 173 6.03 18.42 -8.54
N GLU A 174 5.43 17.74 -9.53
CA GLU A 174 4.48 18.33 -10.49
C GLU A 174 3.15 18.79 -9.85
N SER A 175 2.92 18.41 -8.58
CA SER A 175 1.70 18.69 -7.82
C SER A 175 1.92 19.63 -6.64
N VAL A 176 3.11 20.26 -6.52
CA VAL A 176 3.47 21.25 -5.48
C VAL A 176 3.28 22.66 -5.99
#